data_AF-A0A964Z2R2-F1
#
_entry.id   AF-A0A964Z2R2-F1
#
_cell.length_a   1.000
_cell.length_b   1.000
_cell.length_c   1.000
_cell.angle_alpha   90.00
_cell.angle_beta   90.00
_cell.angle_gamma   90.00
#
_symmetry.space_group_name_H-M   'P 1'
#
loop_
_entity.id
_entity.type
_entity.pdbx_description
1 polymer ?
#
loop_
_entity_poly.entity_id
_entity_poly.type
_entity_poly.pdbx_seq_one_letter_code
_entity_poly.pdbx_strand_id
1 'polypeptide(L)' 'MLLAWIALLITALLTIPMVIIAFQTQSWAGLILLPYLLWLFTATSLSFGYYWLN' A
#
# COMPACT_ATOMS: atom_id res chain seq x y z
N MET A 1 3.47 -12.27 12.94
CA MET A 1 3.18 -11.06 12.14
C MET A 1 3.91 -11.01 10.79
N LEU A 2 4.92 -11.86 10.55
CA LEU A 2 5.64 -11.96 9.28
C LEU A 2 4.72 -12.11 8.05
N LEU A 3 3.76 -13.04 8.09
CA LEU A 3 2.84 -13.29 6.98
C LEU A 3 1.97 -12.06 6.66
N ALA A 4 1.56 -11.31 7.69
CA ALA A 4 0.79 -10.08 7.54
C ALA A 4 1.64 -8.97 6.90
N TRP A 5 2.91 -8.85 7.30
CA TRP A 5 3.84 -7.92 6.66
C TRP A 5 4.04 -8.24 5.16
N ILE A 6 4.27 -9.51 4.82
CA ILE A 6 4.42 -9.95 3.42
C ILE A 6 3.16 -9.63 2.61
N ALA A 7 1.97 -9.93 3.16
CA ALA A 7 0.71 -9.65 2.49
C ALA A 7 0.50 -8.15 2.24
N LEU A 8 0.80 -7.30 3.23
CA LEU A 8 0.70 -5.85 3.10
C LEU A 8 1.71 -5.29 2.10
N LEU A 9 2.94 -5.79 2.11
CA LEU A 9 3.98 -5.37 1.17
C LEU A 9 3.63 -5.71 -0.27
N ILE A 10 3.16 -6.94 -0.54
CA ILE A 10 2.68 -7.33 -1.87
C ILE A 10 1.51 -6.45 -2.30
N THR A 11 0.56 -6.19 -1.39
CA THR A 11 -0.58 -5.31 -1.66
C THR A 11 -0.10 -3.89 -2.00
N ALA A 12 0.87 -3.35 -1.27
CA ALA A 12 1.45 -2.02 -1.53
C ALA A 12 2.08 -1.95 -2.93
N LEU A 13 2.87 -2.98 -3.29
CA LEU A 13 3.51 -3.06 -4.60
C LEU A 13 2.50 -3.16 -5.74
N LEU A 14 1.43 -3.96 -5.58
CA LEU A 14 0.36 -4.08 -6.58
C LEU A 14 -0.53 -2.85 -6.68
N THR A 15 -0.63 -2.05 -5.61
CA THR A 15 -1.42 -0.82 -5.62
C THR A 15 -0.74 0.27 -6.45
N ILE A 16 0.60 0.31 -6.54
CA ILE A 16 1.33 1.27 -7.40
C ILE A 16 0.88 1.23 -8.87
N PRO A 17 0.95 0.10 -9.60
CA PRO A 17 0.50 0.05 -10.99
C PRO A 17 -1.00 0.32 -11.12
N MET A 18 -1.81 -0.06 -10.12
CA MET A 18 -3.24 0.26 -10.11
C MET A 18 -3.47 1.79 -10.05
N VAL A 19 -2.72 2.52 -9.21
CA VAL A 19 -2.79 3.99 -9.13
C VAL A 19 -2.35 4.63 -10.44
N ILE A 20 -1.29 4.12 -11.07
CA ILE A 20 -0.82 4.60 -12.37
C ILE A 20 -1.92 4.43 -13.43
N ILE A 21 -2.55 3.24 -13.50
CA ILE A 21 -3.65 2.97 -14.43
C ILE A 21 -4.86 3.88 -14.13
N ALA A 22 -5.19 4.07 -12.85
CA ALA A 22 -6.29 4.94 -12.44
C ALA A 22 -6.05 6.41 -12.85
N PHE A 23 -4.82 6.91 -12.76
CA PHE A 23 -4.47 8.24 -13.27
C PHE A 23 -4.59 8.35 -14.79
N GLN A 24 -4.30 7.28 -15.52
CA GLN A 24 -4.43 7.25 -16.99
C GLN A 24 -5.89 7.21 -17.45
N THR A 25 -6.77 6.54 -16.70
CA THR A 25 -8.20 6.42 -17.08
C THR A 25 -9.03 7.59 -16.57
N GLN A 26 -8.86 7.98 -15.31
CA GLN A 26 -9.61 9.08 -14.70
C GLN A 26 -8.77 9.72 -13.58
N SER A 27 -8.26 10.92 -13.84
CA SER A 27 -7.34 11.64 -12.95
C SER A 27 -7.86 11.76 -11.51
N TRP A 28 -9.18 11.90 -11.34
CA TRP A 28 -9.84 11.98 -10.03
C TRP A 28 -9.77 10.67 -9.25
N ALA A 29 -9.89 9.52 -9.93
CA ALA A 29 -9.80 8.20 -9.30
C ALA A 29 -8.38 7.94 -8.78
N GLY A 30 -7.35 8.32 -9.55
CA GLY A 30 -5.95 8.26 -9.10
C GLY A 30 -5.70 9.11 -7.85
N LEU A 31 -6.28 10.31 -7.80
CA LEU A 31 -6.13 11.24 -6.67
C LEU A 31 -6.75 10.68 -5.37
N ILE A 32 -7.88 9.98 -5.45
CA ILE A 32 -8.52 9.29 -4.31
C ILE A 32 -7.68 8.11 -3.81
N LEU A 33 -6.92 7.45 -4.69
CA LEU A 33 -6.09 6.31 -4.31
C LEU A 33 -4.75 6.70 -3.67
N LEU A 34 -4.26 7.93 -3.87
CA LEU A 34 -3.05 8.43 -3.20
C LEU A 34 -3.09 8.34 -1.66
N PRO A 35 -4.14 8.82 -0.95
CA PRO A 35 -4.22 8.69 0.50
C PRO A 35 -4.28 7.22 0.96
N TYR A 36 -4.93 6.35 0.17
CA TYR A 36 -4.95 4.91 0.45
C TYR A 36 -3.55 4.29 0.32
N LEU A 37 -2.82 4.64 -0.74
CA LEU A 37 -1.45 4.16 -0.98
C LEU A 37 -0.49 4.64 0.12
N LEU A 38 -0.59 5.90 0.57
CA LEU A 38 0.13 6.41 1.73
C LEU A 38 -0.17 5.60 3.01
N TRP A 39 -1.45 5.38 3.31
CA TRP A 39 -1.85 4.59 4.47
C TRP A 39 -1.30 3.16 4.40
N LEU A 40 -1.36 2.53 3.23
CA LEU A 40 -0.90 1.16 3.04
C LEU A 40 0.61 1.01 3.29
N PHE A 41 1.43 1.98 2.89
CA PHE A 41 2.84 2.02 3.25
C PHE A 41 3.07 2.14 4.76
N THR A 42 2.29 3.00 5.44
CA THR A 42 2.40 3.14 6.90
C THR A 42 2.01 1.85 7.62
N ALA A 43 0.92 1.19 7.20
CA ALA A 43 0.48 -0.09 7.76
C ALA A 43 1.52 -1.19 7.55
N THR A 44 2.15 -1.24 6.37
CA THR A 44 3.24 -2.18 6.08
C THR A 44 4.45 -1.94 6.99
N SER A 45 4.85 -0.69 7.19
CA SER A 45 5.96 -0.32 8.08
C SER A 45 5.67 -0.67 9.55
N LEU A 46 4.46 -0.40 10.03
CA LEU A 46 4.00 -0.80 11.37
C LEU A 46 4.04 -2.32 11.56
N SER A 47 3.52 -3.07 10.58
CA SER A 47 3.52 -4.55 10.62
C SER A 47 4.93 -5.14 10.68
N PHE A 48 5.89 -4.52 9.98
CA PHE A 48 7.31 -4.86 10.09
C PHE A 48 7.86 -4.54 11.48
N GLY A 49 7.56 -3.34 12.01
CA GLY A 49 7.97 -2.93 13.35
C GLY A 49 7.49 -3.90 14.42
N TYR A 50 6.23 -4.33 14.37
CA TYR A 50 5.72 -5.33 15.30
C TYR A 50 6.34 -6.71 15.12
N TYR A 51 6.65 -7.13 13.89
CA TYR A 51 7.38 -8.38 13.68
C TYR A 51 8.80 -8.34 14.24
N TRP A 52 9.47 -7.19 14.19
CA TRP A 52 10.83 -7.04 14.71
C TRP A 52 10.88 -6.93 16.24
N LEU A 53 9.89 -6.24 16.84
CA LEU A 53 9.85 -6.01 18.29
C LEU A 53 9.28 -7.17 19.11
N ASN A 54 8.69 -8.19 18.48
CA ASN A 54 8.01 -9.30 19.14
C ASN A 54 8.39 -10.65 18.55
#